data_AF-Q11ZM0-F1
#
_entry.id   AF-Q11ZM0-F1
#
_cell.length_a   1.000
_cell.length_b   1.000
_cell.length_c   1.000
_cell.angle_alpha   90.00
_cell.angle_beta   90.00
_cell.angle_gamma   90.00
#
_symmetry.space_group_name_H-M   'P 1'
#
loop_
_entity.id
_entity.type
_entity.pdbx_description
1 polymer ?
#
loop_
_entity_poly.entity_id
_entity_poly.type
_entity_poly.pdbx_seq_one_letter_code
_entity_poly.pdbx_strand_id
1 'polypeptide(L)'
;MHSTTASDNPTKLLAIVEVDEAQKVQCQEPGCGHGVYKRIHVVDVGGGQIMVMGSTCFEKRFGSAPHIQPAYTANGAGRRLTEEQRLLLVHNTAQLLAIFEDEENAIRARRLEVLERSRKAIADRQARFDARSAYLRQLRAAEVPAQATAKAIPWGWVKPMSSMAYFHWPDGQGWIRVMHGNGSQRVMPWPTFDGWDEALPPSVGNPDLDLGGYRVTDILPCIAYLRKHALWERIGIWSDIMKAISKAR
;
A
#
# COMPACT_ATOMS: atom_id res chain seq x y z
N MET A 1 45.00 -28.82 -41.00
CA MET A 1 44.13 -29.97 -40.67
C MET A 1 43.62 -29.75 -39.26
N HIS A 2 42.29 -29.60 -39.14
CA HIS A 2 41.40 -29.81 -37.98
C HIS A 2 41.88 -29.28 -36.61
N SER A 3 41.17 -28.40 -35.88
CA SER A 3 39.74 -28.36 -35.52
C SER A 3 39.69 -27.50 -34.24
N THR A 4 38.62 -26.89 -33.73
CA THR A 4 37.27 -26.54 -34.17
C THR A 4 36.89 -25.41 -33.21
N THR A 5 36.24 -24.37 -33.73
CA THR A 5 35.62 -23.29 -32.98
C THR A 5 34.61 -23.82 -31.95
N ALA A 6 34.92 -23.69 -30.66
CA ALA A 6 33.94 -23.89 -29.59
C ALA A 6 33.00 -22.68 -29.58
N SER A 7 31.77 -22.87 -30.06
CA SER A 7 30.69 -21.90 -29.85
C SER A 7 30.34 -21.88 -28.37
N ASP A 8 30.69 -20.80 -27.67
CA ASP A 8 30.27 -20.46 -26.30
C ASP A 8 28.75 -20.18 -26.26
N ASN A 9 27.92 -21.22 -26.43
CA ASN A 9 26.51 -21.13 -26.07
C ASN A 9 26.32 -21.69 -24.65
N PRO A 10 25.88 -20.87 -23.68
CA PRO A 10 25.72 -21.33 -22.31
C PRO A 10 24.62 -22.38 -22.22
N THR A 11 24.91 -23.49 -21.53
CA THR A 11 23.93 -24.53 -21.21
C THR A 11 22.74 -23.94 -20.47
N LYS A 12 21.52 -24.32 -20.85
CA LYS A 12 20.29 -23.77 -20.28
C LYS A 12 19.32 -24.88 -19.85
N LEU A 13 18.82 -24.80 -18.63
CA LEU A 13 17.68 -25.63 -18.21
C LEU A 13 16.38 -25.04 -18.77
N LEU A 14 15.69 -25.79 -19.61
CA LEU A 14 14.48 -25.33 -20.27
C LEU A 14 13.25 -25.67 -19.43
N ALA A 15 13.15 -26.90 -18.97
CA ALA A 15 12.01 -27.38 -18.19
C ALA A 15 12.43 -28.48 -17.21
N ILE A 16 11.69 -28.58 -16.10
CA ILE A 16 11.66 -29.76 -15.25
C ILE A 16 10.27 -30.36 -15.41
N VAL A 17 10.19 -31.63 -15.77
CA VAL A 17 8.93 -32.33 -16.04
C VAL A 17 8.86 -33.65 -15.28
N GLU A 18 7.65 -34.16 -15.12
CA GLU A 18 7.38 -35.46 -14.49
C GLU A 18 6.35 -36.22 -15.34
N VAL A 19 6.45 -37.54 -15.34
CA VAL A 19 5.54 -38.44 -16.03
C VAL A 19 5.10 -39.54 -15.07
N ASP A 20 4.09 -40.32 -15.43
CA ASP A 20 3.70 -41.47 -14.63
C ASP A 20 4.82 -42.52 -14.57
N GLU A 21 5.00 -43.15 -13.41
CA GLU A 21 6.11 -44.09 -13.17
C GLU A 21 6.07 -45.29 -14.13
N ALA A 22 4.87 -45.77 -14.48
CA ALA A 22 4.65 -46.81 -15.47
C ALA A 22 5.08 -46.39 -16.89
N GLN A 23 5.21 -45.08 -17.14
CA GLN A 23 5.49 -44.48 -18.43
C GLN A 23 6.84 -43.74 -18.44
N LYS A 24 7.80 -44.21 -17.62
CA LYS A 24 9.16 -43.67 -17.56
C LYS A 24 9.79 -43.50 -18.94
N VAL A 25 10.53 -42.41 -19.11
CA VAL A 25 11.29 -42.11 -20.33
C VAL A 25 12.76 -42.39 -20.12
N GLN A 26 13.51 -42.66 -21.17
CA GLN A 26 14.93 -42.99 -21.04
C GLN A 26 15.79 -41.75 -20.85
N CYS A 27 16.68 -41.78 -19.86
CA CYS A 27 17.71 -40.77 -19.69
C CYS A 27 18.70 -40.84 -20.86
N GLN A 28 18.94 -39.69 -21.51
CA GLN A 28 19.80 -39.57 -22.69
C GLN A 28 21.26 -39.25 -22.35
N GLU A 29 21.62 -39.24 -21.06
CA GLU A 29 23.00 -39.06 -20.64
C GLU A 29 23.87 -40.23 -21.13
N PRO A 30 25.00 -39.97 -21.81
CA PRO A 30 25.90 -41.02 -22.27
C PRO A 30 26.28 -41.99 -21.14
N GLY A 31 26.02 -43.27 -21.35
CA GLY A 31 26.32 -44.33 -20.38
C GLY A 31 25.31 -44.50 -19.24
N CYS A 32 24.20 -43.74 -19.20
CA CYS A 32 23.16 -43.93 -18.19
C CYS A 32 22.05 -44.88 -18.65
N GLY A 33 21.23 -44.49 -19.64
CA GLY A 33 20.15 -45.31 -20.18
C GLY A 33 19.09 -45.77 -19.16
N HIS A 34 19.00 -45.14 -17.99
CA HIS A 34 17.99 -45.47 -16.97
C HIS A 34 16.65 -44.80 -17.28
N GLY A 35 15.56 -45.51 -16.99
CA GLY A 35 14.21 -44.93 -17.04
C GLY A 35 13.99 -43.94 -15.90
N VAL A 36 13.60 -42.72 -16.25
CA VAL A 36 13.31 -41.61 -15.34
C VAL A 36 11.85 -41.18 -15.45
N TYR A 37 11.23 -40.85 -14.31
CA TYR A 37 9.82 -40.47 -14.26
C TYR A 37 9.55 -39.22 -13.42
N LYS A 38 10.43 -38.87 -12.48
CA LYS A 38 10.38 -37.66 -11.65
C LYS A 38 11.56 -36.75 -11.92
N ARG A 39 11.35 -35.44 -11.73
CA ARG A 39 12.37 -34.38 -11.94
C ARG A 39 13.22 -34.61 -13.19
N ILE A 40 12.55 -34.81 -14.32
CA ILE A 40 13.18 -35.01 -15.61
C ILE A 40 13.60 -33.63 -16.11
N HIS A 41 14.90 -33.42 -16.30
CA HIS A 41 15.47 -32.16 -16.75
C HIS A 41 15.56 -32.17 -18.27
N VAL A 42 14.96 -31.17 -18.91
CA VAL A 42 15.10 -30.89 -20.34
C VAL A 42 16.06 -29.73 -20.48
N VAL A 43 17.21 -29.98 -21.10
CA VAL A 43 18.33 -29.04 -21.17
C VAL A 43 18.72 -28.77 -22.61
N ASP A 44 19.10 -27.53 -22.90
CA ASP A 44 19.88 -27.19 -24.08
C ASP A 44 21.35 -27.29 -23.71
N VAL A 45 22.07 -28.25 -24.31
CA VAL A 45 23.51 -28.46 -24.07
C VAL A 45 24.41 -27.59 -24.95
N GLY A 46 23.82 -26.66 -25.70
CA GLY A 46 24.50 -25.75 -26.61
C GLY A 46 24.21 -26.07 -28.07
N GLY A 47 24.16 -25.04 -28.91
CA GLY A 47 23.94 -25.20 -30.35
C GLY A 47 22.55 -25.72 -30.73
N GLY A 48 21.56 -25.61 -29.83
CA GLY A 48 20.20 -26.10 -30.04
C GLY A 48 20.04 -27.61 -29.82
N GLN A 49 21.06 -28.29 -29.30
CA GLN A 49 20.97 -29.69 -28.96
C GLN A 49 20.23 -29.85 -27.63
N ILE A 50 19.01 -30.38 -27.72
CA ILE A 50 18.16 -30.64 -26.55
C ILE A 50 18.41 -32.07 -26.04
N MET A 51 18.57 -32.22 -24.73
CA MET A 51 18.70 -33.51 -24.05
C MET A 51 17.71 -33.65 -22.90
N VAL A 52 17.23 -34.88 -22.72
CA VAL A 52 16.35 -35.28 -21.61
C VAL A 52 17.14 -36.15 -20.64
N MET A 53 17.21 -35.76 -19.37
CA MET A 53 18.00 -36.48 -18.37
C MET A 53 17.36 -36.49 -16.98
N GLY A 54 17.73 -37.49 -16.17
CA GLY A 54 17.34 -37.54 -14.77
C GLY A 54 18.09 -36.49 -13.93
N SER A 55 17.51 -36.10 -12.79
CA SER A 55 18.10 -35.10 -11.89
C SER A 55 19.52 -35.45 -11.43
N THR A 56 19.80 -36.72 -11.15
CA THR A 56 21.14 -37.16 -10.72
C THR A 56 22.18 -37.08 -11.84
N CYS A 57 21.80 -37.37 -13.09
CA CYS A 57 22.66 -37.19 -14.25
C CYS A 57 22.90 -35.70 -14.53
N PHE A 58 21.85 -34.89 -14.42
CA PHE A 58 21.94 -33.45 -14.56
C PHE A 58 22.92 -32.85 -13.54
N GLU A 59 22.76 -33.17 -12.26
CA GLU A 59 23.65 -32.67 -11.18
C GLU A 59 25.10 -33.13 -11.37
N LYS A 60 25.33 -34.37 -11.80
CA LYS A 60 26.70 -34.86 -12.09
C LYS A 60 27.36 -34.14 -13.26
N ARG A 61 26.59 -33.82 -14.31
CA ARG A 61 27.11 -33.25 -15.55
C ARG A 61 27.27 -31.73 -15.48
N PHE A 62 26.32 -31.04 -14.86
CA PHE A 62 26.26 -29.57 -14.85
C PHE A 62 26.42 -28.96 -13.46
N GLY A 63 26.54 -29.79 -12.42
CA GLY A 63 26.60 -29.36 -11.03
C GLY A 63 25.23 -29.06 -10.43
N SER A 64 25.18 -29.00 -9.11
CA SER A 64 24.00 -28.60 -8.33
C SER A 64 24.01 -27.07 -8.13
N ALA A 65 23.87 -26.29 -9.20
CA ALA A 65 23.74 -24.85 -9.03
C ALA A 65 22.30 -24.51 -8.58
N PRO A 66 22.09 -23.89 -7.40
CA PRO A 66 20.77 -23.48 -6.92
C PRO A 66 20.10 -22.35 -7.75
N HIS A 67 20.68 -21.97 -8.89
CA HIS A 67 20.29 -20.80 -9.70
C HIS A 67 19.88 -21.11 -11.14
N ILE A 68 19.96 -22.35 -11.61
CA ILE A 68 19.49 -22.67 -12.96
C ILE A 68 17.98 -22.86 -12.90
N GLN A 69 17.24 -21.74 -12.92
CA GLN A 69 15.79 -21.78 -12.99
C GLN A 69 15.35 -22.28 -14.36
N PRO A 70 14.35 -23.17 -14.45
CA PRO A 70 13.84 -23.61 -15.73
C PRO A 70 13.16 -22.45 -16.45
N ALA A 71 13.39 -22.33 -17.76
CA ALA A 71 12.77 -21.28 -18.58
C ALA A 71 11.23 -21.31 -18.57
N TYR A 72 10.64 -22.51 -18.53
CA TYR A 72 9.20 -22.68 -18.74
C TYR A 72 8.45 -23.35 -17.58
N THR A 73 9.14 -23.77 -16.51
CA THR A 73 8.50 -24.42 -15.35
C THR A 73 8.92 -23.75 -14.06
N ALA A 74 8.00 -23.01 -13.44
CA ALA A 74 8.33 -22.00 -12.42
C ALA A 74 8.68 -22.54 -11.02
N ASN A 75 8.48 -23.83 -10.71
CA ASN A 75 8.36 -24.27 -9.31
C ASN A 75 9.42 -25.27 -8.82
N GLY A 76 10.39 -25.68 -9.65
CA GLY A 76 11.43 -26.67 -9.27
C GLY A 76 10.92 -28.10 -8.99
N ALA A 77 9.63 -28.26 -8.66
CA ALA A 77 8.95 -29.53 -8.42
C ALA A 77 8.63 -30.32 -9.71
N GLY A 78 8.78 -29.67 -10.88
CA GLY A 78 8.48 -30.26 -12.16
C GLY A 78 7.01 -30.18 -12.57
N ARG A 79 6.76 -30.05 -13.88
CA ARG A 79 5.41 -30.09 -14.47
C ARG A 79 5.05 -31.53 -14.82
N ARG A 80 3.92 -32.05 -14.31
CA ARG A 80 3.39 -33.36 -14.73
C ARG A 80 2.87 -33.28 -16.17
N LEU A 81 3.35 -34.18 -17.02
CA LEU A 81 2.95 -34.29 -18.41
C LEU A 81 1.75 -35.23 -18.57
N THR A 82 0.89 -34.88 -19.51
CA THR A 82 -0.09 -35.81 -20.10
C THR A 82 0.61 -36.87 -20.95
N GLU A 83 -0.11 -37.92 -21.34
CA GLU A 83 0.46 -38.97 -22.20
C GLU A 83 0.89 -38.42 -23.56
N GLU A 84 0.11 -37.50 -24.13
CA GLU A 84 0.41 -36.85 -25.41
C GLU A 84 1.69 -36.01 -25.30
N GLN A 85 1.83 -35.25 -24.21
CA GLN A 85 3.04 -34.47 -23.94
C GLN A 85 4.25 -35.35 -23.65
N ARG A 86 4.07 -36.51 -23.01
CA ARG A 86 5.13 -37.49 -22.81
C ARG A 86 5.60 -38.07 -24.15
N LEU A 87 4.69 -38.38 -25.06
CA LEU A 87 5.06 -38.83 -26.41
C LEU A 87 5.88 -37.76 -27.15
N LEU A 88 5.50 -36.48 -27.02
CA LEU A 88 6.31 -35.38 -27.54
C LEU A 88 7.67 -35.30 -26.84
N LEU A 89 7.76 -35.50 -25.53
CA LEU A 89 9.04 -35.53 -24.82
C LEU A 89 10.02 -36.56 -25.43
N VAL A 90 9.52 -37.72 -25.84
CA VAL A 90 10.32 -38.82 -26.40
C VAL A 90 10.61 -38.64 -27.89
N HIS A 91 9.61 -38.28 -28.69
CA HIS A 91 9.70 -38.28 -30.15
C HIS A 91 10.01 -36.92 -30.76
N ASN A 92 9.62 -35.83 -30.09
CA ASN A 92 9.77 -34.47 -30.60
C ASN A 92 9.84 -33.45 -29.46
N THR A 93 10.94 -33.46 -28.71
CA THR A 93 11.11 -32.58 -27.54
C THR A 93 11.04 -31.09 -27.91
N ALA A 94 11.46 -30.73 -29.12
CA ALA A 94 11.37 -29.36 -29.63
C ALA A 94 9.91 -28.88 -29.73
N GLN A 95 8.99 -29.73 -30.20
CA GLN A 95 7.57 -29.40 -30.24
C GLN A 95 6.95 -29.27 -28.85
N LEU A 96 7.36 -30.12 -27.89
CA LEU A 96 6.91 -29.97 -26.49
C LEU A 96 7.33 -28.61 -25.92
N LEU A 97 8.56 -28.19 -26.18
CA LEU A 97 9.08 -26.91 -25.71
C LEU A 97 8.39 -25.71 -26.38
N ALA A 98 8.05 -25.80 -27.66
CA ALA A 98 7.27 -24.78 -28.35
C ALA A 98 5.89 -24.58 -27.69
N ILE A 99 5.21 -25.67 -27.31
CA ILE A 99 3.95 -25.60 -26.55
C ILE A 99 4.15 -24.86 -25.22
N PHE A 100 5.23 -25.17 -24.50
CA PHE A 100 5.51 -24.50 -23.22
C PHE A 100 5.85 -23.03 -23.39
N GLU A 101 6.57 -22.67 -24.45
CA GLU A 101 6.88 -21.29 -24.79
C GLU A 101 5.62 -20.49 -25.12
N ASP A 102 4.71 -21.06 -25.94
CA ASP A 102 3.44 -20.42 -26.27
C ASP A 102 2.56 -20.19 -25.04
N GLU A 103 2.49 -21.19 -24.14
CA GLU A 103 1.76 -21.07 -22.87
C GLU A 103 2.35 -19.97 -21.97
N GLU A 104 3.67 -19.93 -21.79
CA GLU A 104 4.34 -18.91 -20.96
C GLU A 104 4.21 -17.51 -21.58
N ASN A 105 4.30 -17.40 -22.90
CA ASN A 105 4.07 -16.15 -23.62
C ASN A 105 2.62 -15.67 -23.44
N ALA A 106 1.62 -16.57 -23.50
CA ALA A 106 0.22 -16.23 -23.23
C ALA A 106 -0.02 -15.83 -21.76
N ILE A 107 0.67 -16.46 -20.81
CA ILE A 107 0.63 -16.06 -19.39
C ILE A 107 1.25 -14.67 -19.21
N ARG A 108 2.42 -14.42 -19.80
CA ARG A 108 3.12 -13.14 -19.74
C ARG A 108 2.29 -12.01 -20.36
N ALA A 109 1.69 -12.25 -21.53
CA ALA A 109 0.82 -11.28 -22.20
C ALA A 109 -0.37 -10.91 -21.31
N ARG A 110 -1.07 -11.90 -20.72
CA ARG A 110 -2.18 -11.66 -19.79
C ARG A 110 -1.75 -10.88 -18.54
N ARG A 111 -0.59 -11.19 -17.98
CA ARG A 111 -0.04 -10.44 -16.82
C ARG A 111 0.23 -8.99 -17.17
N LEU A 112 0.82 -8.72 -18.34
CA LEU A 112 1.08 -7.35 -18.81
C LEU A 112 -0.22 -6.58 -19.04
N GLU A 113 -1.22 -7.19 -19.66
CA GLU A 113 -2.54 -6.58 -19.88
C GLU A 113 -3.22 -6.18 -18.55
N VAL A 114 -3.20 -7.08 -17.56
CA VAL A 114 -3.74 -6.81 -16.22
C VAL A 114 -3.00 -5.65 -15.54
N LEU A 115 -1.67 -5.63 -15.62
CA LEU A 115 -0.85 -4.54 -15.06
C LEU A 115 -1.15 -3.21 -15.72
N GLU A 116 -1.28 -3.19 -17.05
CA GLU A 116 -1.61 -1.97 -17.80
C GLU A 116 -3.00 -1.45 -17.43
N ARG A 117 -4.01 -2.35 -17.35
CA ARG A 117 -5.37 -1.99 -16.93
C ARG A 117 -5.39 -1.43 -15.50
N SER A 118 -4.63 -2.04 -14.60
CA SER A 118 -4.49 -1.56 -13.21
C SER A 118 -3.87 -0.16 -13.17
N ARG A 119 -2.77 0.06 -13.89
CA ARG A 119 -2.10 1.36 -13.99
C ARG A 119 -3.03 2.45 -14.50
N LYS A 120 -3.80 2.16 -15.57
CA LYS A 120 -4.78 3.10 -16.14
C LYS A 120 -5.89 3.43 -15.14
N ALA A 121 -6.43 2.43 -14.44
CA ALA A 121 -7.48 2.63 -13.44
C ALA A 121 -7.02 3.50 -12.26
N ILE A 122 -5.77 3.33 -11.81
CA ILE A 122 -5.17 4.16 -10.75
C ILE A 122 -5.01 5.60 -11.23
N ALA A 123 -4.47 5.81 -12.44
CA ALA A 123 -4.29 7.13 -13.02
C ALA A 123 -5.63 7.88 -13.17
N ASP A 124 -6.67 7.21 -13.68
CA ASP A 124 -8.02 7.78 -13.81
C ASP A 124 -8.61 8.18 -12.45
N ARG A 125 -8.44 7.33 -11.43
CA ARG A 125 -8.92 7.64 -10.07
C ARG A 125 -8.20 8.87 -9.50
N GLN A 126 -6.88 8.94 -9.69
CA GLN A 126 -6.09 10.08 -9.23
C GLN A 126 -6.50 11.38 -9.93
N ALA A 127 -6.63 11.35 -11.26
CA ALA A 127 -7.06 12.51 -12.03
C ALA A 127 -8.46 13.03 -11.61
N ARG A 128 -9.41 12.12 -11.33
CA ARG A 128 -10.74 12.50 -10.81
C ARG A 128 -10.67 13.15 -9.43
N PHE A 129 -9.83 12.61 -8.54
CA PHE A 129 -9.62 13.21 -7.21
C PHE A 129 -8.99 14.60 -7.32
N ASP A 130 -7.96 14.74 -8.14
CA ASP A 130 -7.25 16.01 -8.33
C ASP A 130 -8.17 17.07 -8.95
N ALA A 131 -8.96 16.73 -9.98
CA ALA A 131 -9.95 17.62 -10.57
C ALA A 131 -11.01 18.07 -9.55
N ARG A 132 -11.54 17.15 -8.73
CA ARG A 132 -12.48 17.50 -7.65
C ARG A 132 -11.84 18.43 -6.62
N SER A 133 -10.59 18.16 -6.23
CA SER A 133 -9.88 19.00 -5.26
C SER A 133 -9.62 20.41 -5.79
N ALA A 134 -9.25 20.53 -7.08
CA ALA A 134 -9.05 21.81 -7.74
C ALA A 134 -10.35 22.61 -7.83
N TYR A 135 -11.45 21.96 -8.21
CA TYR A 135 -12.79 22.57 -8.23
C TYR A 135 -13.21 23.10 -6.85
N LEU A 136 -13.02 22.31 -5.79
CA LEU A 136 -13.33 22.75 -4.41
C LEU A 136 -12.45 23.92 -3.96
N ARG A 137 -11.17 23.96 -4.36
CA ARG A 137 -10.30 25.13 -4.08
C ARG A 137 -10.79 26.38 -4.81
N GLN A 138 -11.23 26.26 -6.06
CA GLN A 138 -11.78 27.38 -6.82
C GLN A 138 -13.07 27.93 -6.18
N LEU A 139 -13.99 27.05 -5.76
CA LEU A 139 -15.20 27.49 -5.04
C LEU A 139 -14.86 28.26 -3.76
N ARG A 140 -13.93 27.75 -2.95
CA ARG A 140 -13.47 28.46 -1.74
C ARG A 140 -12.80 29.80 -2.05
N ALA A 141 -12.00 29.89 -3.11
CA ALA A 141 -11.38 31.15 -3.49
C ALA A 141 -12.41 32.20 -3.95
N ALA A 142 -13.46 31.76 -4.64
CA ALA A 142 -14.54 32.64 -5.10
C ALA A 142 -15.45 33.15 -3.95
N GLU A 143 -15.58 32.40 -2.85
CA GLU A 143 -16.34 32.82 -1.66
C GLU A 143 -15.62 33.87 -0.78
N VAL A 144 -14.32 34.14 -1.00
CA VAL A 144 -13.49 34.99 -0.11
C VAL A 144 -13.29 36.44 -0.60
N PRO A 145 -14.34 37.15 -1.05
CA PRO A 145 -14.38 38.60 -0.79
C PRO A 145 -15.48 39.05 0.18
N ALA A 146 -16.41 38.17 0.59
CA ALA A 146 -17.62 38.60 1.32
C ALA A 146 -17.60 38.35 2.84
N GLN A 147 -16.58 37.68 3.39
CA GLN A 147 -16.49 37.36 4.83
C GLN A 147 -15.59 38.29 5.65
N ALA A 148 -15.30 39.49 5.15
CA ALA A 148 -14.54 40.52 5.87
C ALA A 148 -15.37 41.34 6.89
N THR A 149 -16.45 40.76 7.45
CA THR A 149 -17.23 41.38 8.56
C THR A 149 -17.60 40.40 9.68
N ALA A 150 -16.97 39.22 9.73
CA ALA A 150 -17.03 38.41 10.94
C ALA A 150 -16.23 39.14 12.03
N LYS A 151 -16.88 39.54 13.14
CA LYS A 151 -16.21 40.05 14.34
C LYS A 151 -15.00 39.15 14.62
N ALA A 152 -13.80 39.72 14.52
CA ALA A 152 -12.56 38.98 14.65
C ALA A 152 -12.59 38.16 15.95
N ILE A 153 -12.04 36.96 15.90
CA ILE A 153 -11.79 36.16 17.09
C ILE A 153 -11.04 37.06 18.09
N PRO A 154 -11.47 37.16 19.36
CA PRO A 154 -10.85 38.08 20.33
C PRO A 154 -9.35 37.84 20.54
N TRP A 155 -8.87 36.64 20.23
CA TRP A 155 -7.50 36.19 20.43
C TRP A 155 -6.73 36.11 19.10
N GLY A 156 -5.93 37.13 18.81
CA GLY A 156 -5.13 37.22 17.56
C GLY A 156 -4.05 36.14 17.40
N TRP A 157 -3.73 35.40 18.45
CA TRP A 157 -2.75 34.31 18.47
C TRP A 157 -3.34 32.92 18.10
N VAL A 158 -4.66 32.84 17.94
CA VAL A 158 -5.34 31.58 17.59
C VAL A 158 -4.95 31.16 16.17
N LYS A 159 -4.66 29.86 16.01
CA LYS A 159 -4.34 29.27 14.72
C LYS A 159 -5.50 29.47 13.73
N PRO A 160 -5.27 30.11 12.57
CA PRO A 160 -6.30 30.26 11.55
C PRO A 160 -6.86 28.90 11.12
N MET A 161 -8.16 28.88 10.79
CA MET A 161 -8.87 27.67 10.33
C MET A 161 -8.84 26.47 11.30
N SER A 162 -8.48 26.69 12.57
CA SER A 162 -8.59 25.66 13.60
C SER A 162 -10.02 25.56 14.13
N SER A 163 -10.42 24.35 14.53
CA SER A 163 -11.72 24.13 15.16
C SER A 163 -11.71 24.64 16.59
N MET A 164 -12.81 25.27 16.97
CA MET A 164 -13.10 25.71 18.33
C MET A 164 -14.21 24.85 18.93
N ALA A 165 -14.26 24.74 20.25
CA ALA A 165 -15.35 24.09 20.96
C ALA A 165 -15.80 24.95 22.12
N TYR A 166 -17.08 25.36 22.13
CA TYR A 166 -17.70 26.06 23.24
C TYR A 166 -18.48 25.09 24.12
N PHE A 167 -18.34 25.28 25.43
CA PHE A 167 -19.01 24.52 26.49
C PHE A 167 -19.79 25.51 27.36
N HIS A 168 -21.11 25.45 27.32
CA HIS A 168 -21.96 26.33 28.10
C HIS A 168 -22.25 25.72 29.47
N TRP A 169 -22.09 26.48 30.55
CA TRP A 169 -22.28 26.01 31.92
C TRP A 169 -23.56 26.60 32.55
N PRO A 170 -24.12 25.95 33.61
CA PRO A 170 -25.42 26.33 34.19
C PRO A 170 -25.50 27.72 34.81
N ASP A 171 -24.35 28.29 35.19
CA ASP A 171 -24.19 29.63 35.76
C ASP A 171 -24.21 30.76 34.72
N GLY A 172 -24.48 30.43 33.45
CA GLY A 172 -24.46 31.37 32.34
C GLY A 172 -23.05 31.67 31.81
N GLN A 173 -22.02 31.05 32.40
CA GLN A 173 -20.65 31.12 31.95
C GLN A 173 -20.38 30.03 30.90
N GLY A 174 -19.16 30.00 30.39
CA GLY A 174 -18.75 28.93 29.50
C GLY A 174 -17.27 28.98 29.19
N TRP A 175 -16.82 27.95 28.48
CA TRP A 175 -15.41 27.75 28.17
C TRP A 175 -15.24 27.50 26.69
N ILE A 176 -14.27 28.14 26.07
CA ILE A 176 -13.94 27.95 24.65
C ILE A 176 -12.56 27.32 24.53
N ARG A 177 -12.52 26.11 24.00
CA ARG A 177 -11.28 25.47 23.57
C ARG A 177 -10.84 26.08 22.24
N VAL A 178 -9.60 26.54 22.18
CA VAL A 178 -8.93 27.07 20.98
C VAL A 178 -7.53 26.46 20.81
N MET A 179 -7.00 26.51 19.60
CA MET A 179 -5.63 26.09 19.30
C MET A 179 -4.77 27.32 19.02
N HIS A 180 -3.64 27.44 19.70
CA HIS A 180 -2.64 28.47 19.44
C HIS A 180 -1.88 28.19 18.14
N GLY A 181 -1.32 29.22 17.49
CA GLY A 181 -0.56 29.06 16.22
C GLY A 181 0.58 28.04 16.28
N ASN A 182 1.19 27.85 17.44
CA ASN A 182 2.22 26.84 17.72
C ASN A 182 1.69 25.41 17.93
N GLY A 183 0.38 25.18 17.82
CA GLY A 183 -0.26 23.87 17.99
C GLY A 183 -0.68 23.53 19.43
N SER A 184 -0.28 24.31 20.43
CA SER A 184 -0.74 24.10 21.82
C SER A 184 -2.24 24.41 21.97
N GLN A 185 -2.91 23.70 22.88
CA GLN A 185 -4.34 23.86 23.15
C GLN A 185 -4.55 24.78 24.35
N ARG A 186 -5.57 25.63 24.25
CA ARG A 186 -5.96 26.59 25.29
C ARG A 186 -7.45 26.50 25.57
N VAL A 187 -7.85 26.80 26.80
CA VAL A 187 -9.25 26.90 27.22
C VAL A 187 -9.48 28.28 27.81
N MET A 188 -10.38 29.03 27.21
CA MET A 188 -10.62 30.44 27.52
C MET A 188 -11.99 30.60 28.20
N PRO A 189 -12.11 31.39 29.27
CA PRO A 189 -13.42 31.72 29.84
C PRO A 189 -14.22 32.59 28.86
N TRP A 190 -15.53 32.33 28.74
CA TRP A 190 -16.43 33.07 27.86
C TRP A 190 -17.86 33.20 28.42
N PRO A 191 -18.33 34.43 28.74
CA PRO A 191 -17.54 35.67 28.81
C PRO A 191 -16.44 35.57 29.86
N THR A 192 -15.42 36.44 29.80
CA THR A 192 -14.43 36.53 30.89
C THR A 192 -15.12 36.95 32.19
N PHE A 193 -14.78 36.30 33.30
CA PHE A 193 -15.35 36.53 34.63
C PHE A 193 -14.23 36.51 35.68
N ASP A 194 -14.49 37.06 36.86
CA ASP A 194 -13.52 37.11 37.97
C ASP A 194 -13.33 35.73 38.64
N GLY A 195 -12.10 35.39 39.03
CA GLY A 195 -11.74 34.07 39.57
C GLY A 195 -11.69 32.93 38.54
N TRP A 196 -11.64 33.25 37.24
CA TRP A 196 -11.55 32.25 36.18
C TRP A 196 -10.30 31.36 36.33
N ASP A 197 -9.21 31.89 36.86
CA ASP A 197 -7.90 31.24 37.02
C ASP A 197 -7.86 30.15 38.10
N GLU A 198 -8.89 30.10 38.95
CA GLU A 198 -9.11 29.04 39.96
C GLU A 198 -10.30 28.12 39.61
N ALA A 199 -11.07 28.44 38.57
CA ALA A 199 -12.34 27.78 38.27
C ALA A 199 -12.20 26.36 37.68
N LEU A 200 -11.05 26.04 37.08
CA LEU A 200 -10.79 24.70 36.53
C LEU A 200 -9.70 23.97 37.32
N PRO A 201 -9.88 22.65 37.56
CA PRO A 201 -8.89 21.87 38.30
C PRO A 201 -7.60 21.70 37.48
N PRO A 202 -6.46 21.41 38.14
CA PRO A 202 -5.18 21.17 37.47
C PRO A 202 -5.20 20.05 36.42
N SER A 203 -6.16 19.12 36.50
CA SER A 203 -6.37 18.08 35.50
C SER A 203 -6.82 18.60 34.13
N VAL A 204 -7.35 19.82 34.06
CA VAL A 204 -7.75 20.48 32.81
C VAL A 204 -6.59 21.28 32.22
N GLY A 205 -5.81 21.93 33.07
CA GLY A 205 -4.67 22.73 32.65
C GLY A 205 -4.15 23.64 33.76
N ASN A 206 -3.15 24.46 33.42
CA ASN A 206 -2.61 25.48 34.31
C ASN A 206 -3.06 26.87 33.85
N PRO A 207 -3.45 27.78 34.75
CA PRO A 207 -3.80 29.14 34.38
C PRO A 207 -2.60 29.86 33.75
N ASP A 208 -2.86 30.60 32.68
CA ASP A 208 -1.90 31.43 31.96
C ASP A 208 -2.43 32.87 31.98
N LEU A 209 -1.92 33.64 32.93
CA LEU A 209 -2.37 35.01 33.21
C LEU A 209 -2.08 35.96 32.05
N ASP A 210 -1.03 35.70 31.27
CA ASP A 210 -0.65 36.53 30.12
C ASP A 210 -1.69 36.42 29.00
N LEU A 211 -2.24 35.22 28.78
CA LEU A 211 -3.24 34.97 27.74
C LEU A 211 -4.69 35.04 28.23
N GLY A 212 -4.91 35.05 29.55
CA GLY A 212 -6.24 35.12 30.16
C GLY A 212 -7.04 33.82 30.03
N GLY A 213 -6.36 32.66 30.07
CA GLY A 213 -6.99 31.35 29.99
C GLY A 213 -6.08 30.21 30.43
N TYR A 214 -6.53 28.96 30.33
CA TYR A 214 -5.75 27.79 30.74
C TYR A 214 -4.89 27.24 29.60
N ARG A 215 -3.64 26.91 29.93
CA ARG A 215 -2.78 26.04 29.13
C ARG A 215 -3.20 24.59 29.35
N VAL A 216 -3.67 23.94 28.30
CA VAL A 216 -4.09 22.54 28.37
C VAL A 216 -2.87 21.64 28.21
N THR A 217 -2.62 20.80 29.22
CA THR A 217 -1.51 19.83 29.23
C THR A 217 -1.89 18.54 28.51
N ASP A 218 -3.11 18.07 28.71
CA ASP A 218 -3.71 16.93 28.01
C ASP A 218 -5.14 17.27 27.61
N ILE A 219 -5.42 17.16 26.32
CA ILE A 219 -6.70 17.56 25.73
C ILE A 219 -7.84 16.58 26.06
N LEU A 220 -7.54 15.29 26.26
CA LEU A 220 -8.57 14.29 26.54
C LEU A 220 -9.25 14.48 27.90
N PRO A 221 -8.53 14.56 29.04
CA PRO A 221 -9.15 14.81 30.34
C PRO A 221 -9.76 16.21 30.42
N CYS A 222 -9.17 17.20 29.75
CA CYS A 222 -9.73 18.55 29.61
C CYS A 222 -11.14 18.51 28.97
N ILE A 223 -11.27 17.94 27.77
CA ILE A 223 -12.56 17.90 27.06
C ILE A 223 -13.57 17.04 27.81
N ALA A 224 -13.15 15.91 28.40
CA ALA A 224 -14.03 15.07 29.22
C ALA A 224 -14.59 15.85 30.43
N TYR A 225 -13.73 16.60 31.12
CA TYR A 225 -14.15 17.45 32.24
C TYR A 225 -15.12 18.54 31.80
N LEU A 226 -14.79 19.29 30.73
CA LEU A 226 -15.63 20.38 30.24
C LEU A 226 -17.00 19.88 29.81
N ARG A 227 -17.08 18.75 29.10
CA ARG A 227 -18.33 18.12 28.69
C ARG A 227 -19.18 17.67 29.86
N LYS A 228 -18.56 17.09 30.89
CA LYS A 228 -19.26 16.61 32.08
C LYS A 228 -20.01 17.73 32.81
N HIS A 229 -19.51 18.96 32.75
CA HIS A 229 -20.08 20.13 33.43
C HIS A 229 -20.87 21.05 32.51
N ALA A 230 -20.85 20.81 31.20
CA ALA A 230 -21.58 21.61 30.23
C ALA A 230 -23.05 21.17 30.11
N LEU A 231 -23.95 22.14 30.01
CA LEU A 231 -25.33 21.92 29.59
C LEU A 231 -25.41 21.54 28.11
N TRP A 232 -24.58 22.18 27.28
CA TRP A 232 -24.50 21.89 25.85
C TRP A 232 -23.14 22.30 25.30
N GLU A 233 -22.80 21.74 24.13
CA GLU A 233 -21.56 22.06 23.41
C GLU A 233 -21.80 22.47 21.96
N ARG A 234 -20.89 23.29 21.42
CA ARG A 234 -20.85 23.63 20.00
C ARG A 234 -19.43 23.57 19.48
N ILE A 235 -19.21 22.75 18.45
CA ILE A 235 -17.94 22.65 17.72
C ILE A 235 -18.10 23.32 16.36
N GLY A 236 -17.12 24.12 15.96
CA GLY A 236 -17.12 24.80 14.66
C GLY A 236 -16.06 25.89 14.57
N ILE A 237 -16.30 26.84 13.68
CA ILE A 237 -15.53 28.09 13.64
C ILE A 237 -16.18 29.15 14.55
N TRP A 238 -15.48 30.26 14.78
CA TRP A 238 -15.95 31.34 15.67
C TRP A 238 -17.36 31.83 15.38
N SER A 239 -17.70 32.00 14.09
CA SER A 239 -19.04 32.44 13.69
C SER A 239 -20.14 31.43 14.03
N ASP A 240 -19.83 30.12 14.01
CA ASP A 240 -20.78 29.08 14.43
C ASP A 240 -21.01 29.09 15.94
N ILE A 241 -19.96 29.32 16.72
CA ILE A 241 -20.04 29.43 18.18
C ILE A 241 -20.88 30.65 18.56
N MET A 242 -20.58 31.81 17.99
CA MET A 242 -21.32 33.04 18.30
C MET A 242 -22.80 32.96 17.91
N LYS A 243 -23.11 32.32 16.77
CA LYS A 243 -24.50 32.03 16.36
C LYS A 243 -25.21 31.08 17.33
N ALA A 244 -24.51 30.09 17.89
CA ALA A 244 -25.09 29.18 18.86
C ALA A 244 -25.36 29.90 20.19
N ILE A 245 -24.39 30.67 20.69
CA ILE A 245 -24.54 31.47 21.91
C ILE A 245 -25.71 32.46 21.79
N SER A 246 -25.86 33.14 20.65
CA SER A 246 -26.95 34.10 20.46
C SER A 246 -28.35 33.46 20.41
N LYS A 247 -28.45 32.18 20.02
CA LYS A 247 -29.72 31.45 19.97
C LYS A 247 -30.11 30.82 21.30
N ALA A 248 -29.15 30.65 22.20
CA ALA A 248 -29.34 30.03 23.51
C ALA A 248 -29.69 31.06 24.61
N ARG A 249 -29.67 32.36 24.29
CA ARG A 249 -30.16 33.46 25.14
C ARG A 249 -31.60 33.79 24.79
#